data_AF-A0A3D2W027-F1
#
_entry.id   AF-A0A3D2W027-F1
#
_cell.length_a   1.000
_cell.length_b   1.000
_cell.length_c   1.000
_cell.angle_alpha   90.00
_cell.angle_beta   90.00
_cell.angle_gamma   90.00
#
_symmetry.space_group_name_H-M   'P 1'
#
loop_
_entity.id
_entity.type
_entity.pdbx_description
1 polymer ?
#
loop_
_entity_poly.entity_id
_entity_poly.type
_entity_poly.pdbx_seq_one_letter_code
_entity_poly.pdbx_strand_id
1 'polypeptide(L)' 'GPAAAGGEGSVSMTSEAAPGGVSYAIGPHTRIYIDHSAQGRPNTMGALADLQPGRAIEVSIPNAETRVASWIKVRAAE' A
#
# COMPACT_ATOMS: atom_id res chain seq x y z
N GLY A 1 -5.97 32.94 -3.65
CA GLY A 1 -6.44 31.65 -3.12
C GLY A 1 -5.25 30.71 -3.10
N PRO A 2 -4.96 29.99 -2.01
CA PRO A 2 -3.78 29.16 -1.98
C PRO A 2 -4.09 27.82 -2.64
N ALA A 3 -3.26 27.48 -3.63
CA ALA A 3 -3.14 26.16 -4.18
C ALA A 3 -2.70 25.21 -3.06
N ALA A 4 -3.50 24.19 -2.78
CA ALA A 4 -3.11 23.10 -1.92
C ALA A 4 -1.93 22.38 -2.59
N ALA A 5 -0.73 22.61 -2.05
CA ALA A 5 0.43 21.77 -2.28
C ALA A 5 0.10 20.36 -1.75
N GLY A 6 -0.50 19.54 -2.60
CA GLY A 6 -0.60 18.10 -2.38
C GLY A 6 0.80 17.53 -2.53
N GLY A 7 1.55 17.47 -1.43
CA GLY A 7 2.84 16.82 -1.42
C GLY A 7 2.68 15.40 -1.95
N GLU A 8 3.41 15.07 -3.00
CA GLU A 8 3.63 13.70 -3.45
C GLU A 8 4.38 12.97 -2.33
N GLY A 9 3.62 12.53 -1.32
CA GLY A 9 4.10 11.74 -0.21
C GLY A 9 4.51 10.37 -0.72
N SER A 10 5.74 10.26 -1.22
CA SER A 10 6.36 8.98 -1.56
C SER A 10 6.60 8.22 -0.26
N VAL A 11 5.61 7.44 0.19
CA VAL A 11 5.78 6.54 1.33
C VAL A 11 6.51 5.29 0.83
N SER A 12 7.81 5.20 1.10
CA SER A 12 8.59 3.99 0.86
C SER A 12 8.27 2.96 1.94
N MET A 13 7.58 1.88 1.57
CA MET A 13 7.35 0.76 2.47
C MET A 13 8.31 -0.36 2.17
N THR A 14 8.92 -0.92 3.21
CA THR A 14 9.74 -2.13 3.11
C THR A 14 8.86 -3.31 3.50
N SER A 15 8.48 -4.18 2.56
CA SER A 15 7.83 -5.43 2.91
C SER A 15 8.87 -6.41 3.48
N GLU A 16 8.66 -6.90 4.71
CA GLU A 16 9.56 -7.83 5.42
C GLU A 16 9.57 -9.26 4.84
N ALA A 17 8.90 -9.51 3.71
CA ALA A 17 8.71 -10.86 3.16
C ALA A 17 9.91 -11.39 2.34
N ALA A 18 11.01 -10.65 2.19
CA ALA A 18 12.21 -11.16 1.52
C ALA A 18 13.50 -10.56 2.09
N PRO A 19 14.60 -11.33 2.19
CA PRO A 19 15.94 -10.80 2.48
C PRO A 19 16.34 -9.87 1.32
N GLY A 20 16.04 -8.58 1.46
CA GLY A 20 16.18 -7.62 0.36
C GLY A 20 15.13 -6.49 0.33
N GLY A 21 14.21 -6.43 1.30
CA GLY A 21 13.39 -5.25 1.60
C GLY A 21 12.89 -4.49 0.38
N VAL A 22 11.83 -4.98 -0.27
CA VAL A 22 11.37 -4.35 -1.50
C VAL A 22 10.65 -3.04 -1.16
N SER A 23 11.20 -1.93 -1.66
CA SER A 23 10.64 -0.59 -1.53
C SER A 23 9.75 -0.26 -2.73
N TYR A 24 8.53 0.19 -2.45
CA TYR A 24 7.56 0.65 -3.44
C TYR A 24 7.12 2.08 -3.11
N ALA A 25 6.80 2.86 -4.15
CA ALA A 25 6.25 4.19 -3.99
C ALA A 25 4.72 4.14 -3.96
N ILE A 26 4.14 4.93 -3.06
CA ILE A 26 2.69 5.16 -3.00
C ILE A 26 2.43 6.52 -3.64
N GLY A 27 1.68 6.51 -4.74
CA GLY A 27 1.28 7.71 -5.48
C GLY A 27 -0.15 8.16 -5.11
N PRO A 28 -0.58 9.33 -5.61
CA PRO A 28 -1.90 9.89 -5.32
C PRO A 28 -3.08 9.04 -5.85
N HIS A 29 -2.80 8.15 -6.81
CA HIS A 29 -3.79 7.23 -7.38
C HIS A 29 -3.71 5.82 -6.79
N THR A 30 -2.77 5.56 -5.87
CA THR A 30 -2.64 4.25 -5.25
C THR A 30 -3.83 3.99 -4.33
N ARG A 31 -4.54 2.90 -4.57
CA ARG A 31 -5.66 2.49 -3.71
C ARG A 31 -5.20 1.50 -2.65
N ILE A 32 -5.62 1.73 -1.41
CA ILE A 32 -5.31 0.83 -0.30
C ILE A 32 -6.58 0.08 0.07
N TYR A 33 -6.45 -1.23 0.22
CA TYR A 33 -7.53 -2.14 0.57
C TYR A 33 -7.13 -2.94 1.79
N ILE A 34 -8.08 -3.22 2.67
CA ILE A 34 -7.90 -4.20 3.75
C ILE A 34 -8.52 -5.51 3.28
N ASP A 35 -7.68 -6.53 3.12
CA ASP A 35 -8.07 -7.87 2.75
C ASP A 35 -8.65 -8.59 3.98
N HIS A 36 -9.96 -8.81 3.94
CA HIS A 36 -10.68 -9.62 4.93
C HIS A 36 -11.09 -10.98 4.36
N SER A 37 -10.51 -11.38 3.23
CA SER A 37 -10.80 -12.65 2.56
C SER A 37 -10.59 -13.85 3.50
N ALA A 38 -9.57 -13.78 4.36
CA ALA A 38 -9.31 -14.80 5.39
C ALA A 38 -10.46 -14.92 6.42
N GLN A 39 -11.22 -13.86 6.64
CA GLN A 39 -12.36 -13.81 7.55
C GLN A 39 -13.71 -14.04 6.83
N GLY A 40 -13.68 -14.36 5.53
CA GLY A 40 -14.89 -14.53 4.71
C GLY A 40 -15.68 -13.22 4.48
N ARG A 41 -15.03 -12.06 4.66
CA ARG A 41 -15.64 -10.73 4.51
C ARG A 41 -15.12 -10.03 3.26
N PRO A 42 -15.91 -9.11 2.67
CA PRO A 42 -15.44 -8.32 1.53
C PRO A 42 -14.29 -7.40 1.94
N ASN A 43 -13.42 -7.12 0.98
CA ASN A 43 -12.33 -6.18 1.17
C ASN A 43 -12.86 -4.77 1.37
N THR A 44 -12.29 -4.07 2.33
CA THR A 44 -12.68 -2.69 2.66
C THR A 44 -11.62 -1.72 2.18
N MET A 45 -11.97 -0.44 2.05
CA MET A 45 -11.01 0.58 1.69
C MET A 45 -10.18 0.93 2.94
N GLY A 46 -8.86 0.84 2.82
CA GLY A 46 -7.92 1.16 3.89
C GLY A 46 -7.29 2.54 3.72
N ALA A 47 -6.46 2.91 4.67
CA ALA A 47 -5.65 4.12 4.64
C ALA A 47 -4.15 3.79 4.71
N LEU A 48 -3.32 4.81 4.44
CA LEU A 48 -1.86 4.69 4.62
C LEU A 48 -1.48 4.25 6.05
N ALA A 49 -2.28 4.60 7.05
CA ALA A 49 -2.04 4.23 8.44
C ALA A 49 -2.21 2.72 8.72
N ASP A 50 -2.93 1.99 7.86
CA ASP A 50 -3.07 0.53 7.96
C ASP A 50 -1.83 -0.22 7.47
N LEU A 51 -0.97 0.47 6.73
CA LEU A 51 0.29 -0.05 6.22
C LEU A 51 1.36 -0.03 7.31
N GLN A 52 1.25 -0.99 8.21
CA GLN A 52 2.16 -1.13 9.34
C GLN A 52 3.22 -2.20 9.07
N PRO A 53 4.46 -2.01 9.56
CA PRO A 53 5.47 -3.06 9.56
C PRO A 53 4.95 -4.32 10.27
N GLY A 54 5.41 -5.49 9.84
CA GLY A 54 4.90 -6.79 10.29
C GLY A 54 3.56 -7.23 9.70
N ARG A 55 2.84 -6.38 8.93
CA ARG A 55 1.63 -6.81 8.20
C ARG A 55 1.98 -7.40 6.84
N ALA A 56 1.32 -8.50 6.51
CA ALA A 56 1.38 -9.06 5.16
C ALA A 56 0.64 -8.12 4.19
N ILE A 57 1.34 -7.68 3.15
CA ILE A 57 0.77 -6.84 2.10
C ILE A 57 0.95 -7.49 0.73
N GLU A 58 -0.02 -7.28 -0.14
CA GLU A 58 0.04 -7.60 -1.56
C GLU A 58 0.04 -6.27 -2.35
N VAL A 59 1.05 -6.06 -3.18
CA VAL A 59 1.24 -4.81 -3.92
C VAL A 59 1.13 -5.10 -5.41
N SER A 60 0.30 -4.35 -6.12
CA SER A 60 0.23 -4.41 -7.58
C SER A 60 0.97 -3.24 -8.20
N ILE A 61 1.97 -3.57 -9.01
CA ILE A 61 2.85 -2.60 -9.66
C ILE A 61 2.67 -2.79 -11.16
N PRO A 62 1.93 -1.88 -11.83
CA PRO A 62 1.69 -2.00 -13.27
C PRO A 62 2.97 -1.74 -14.08
N ASN A 63 3.90 -0.94 -13.54
CA ASN A 63 5.18 -0.65 -14.17
C ASN A 63 6.33 -0.81 -13.16
N ALA A 64 7.14 -1.85 -13.35
CA ALA A 64 8.27 -2.20 -12.49
C ALA A 64 9.41 -1.16 -12.51
N GLU A 65 9.51 -0.32 -13.55
CA GLU A 65 10.51 0.75 -13.65
C GLU A 65 10.18 1.89 -12.67
N THR A 66 8.90 2.27 -12.60
CA THR A 66 8.44 3.34 -11.70
C THR A 66 8.32 2.87 -10.25
N ARG A 67 8.10 1.57 -10.04
CA ARG A 67 7.79 0.97 -8.72
C ARG A 67 6.65 1.68 -7.97
N VAL A 68 5.77 2.37 -8.68
CA VAL A 68 4.58 3.00 -8.10
C VAL A 68 3.47 1.95 -8.02
N ALA A 69 2.91 1.77 -6.84
CA ALA A 69 1.79 0.86 -6.64
C ALA A 69 0.50 1.41 -7.27
N SER A 70 -0.21 0.60 -8.04
CA SER A 70 -1.58 0.91 -8.49
C SER A 70 -2.58 0.68 -7.35
N TRP A 71 -2.40 -0.43 -6.63
CA TRP A 71 -3.11 -0.72 -5.42
C TRP A 71 -2.28 -1.57 -4.46
N ILE A 72 -2.63 -1.51 -3.19
CA ILE A 72 -2.03 -2.27 -2.10
C ILE A 72 -3.18 -2.92 -1.32
N LYS A 73 -3.11 -4.22 -1.10
CA LYS A 73 -3.97 -4.93 -0.16
C LYS A 73 -3.18 -5.24 1.09
N VAL A 74 -3.73 -4.89 2.23
CA VAL A 74 -3.18 -5.19 3.55
C VAL A 74 -3.99 -6.30 4.15
N ARG A 75 -3.37 -7.41 4.53
CA ARG A 75 -4.09 -8.45 5.28
C ARG A 75 -4.63 -7.84 6.58
N ALA A 76 -5.92 -8.01 6.83
CA ALA A 76 -6.51 -7.60 8.09
C ALA A 76 -5.76 -8.27 9.25
N ALA A 77 -5.46 -7.51 10.29
CA ALA A 77 -5.00 -8.11 11.54
C ALA A 77 -6.11 -9.05 12.06
N GLU A 78 -5.70 -10.23 12.52
CA GLU A 78 -6.60 -11.19 13.17
C GLU A 78 -7.07 -10.69 14.54
#